data_AF-A0A2N0P0E4-F1
#
_entry.id   AF-A0A2N0P0E4-F1
#
_cell.length_a   1.000
_cell.length_b   1.000
_cell.length_c   1.000
_cell.angle_alpha   90.00
_cell.angle_beta   90.00
_cell.angle_gamma   90.00
#
_symmetry.space_group_name_H-M   'P 1'
#
loop_
_entity.id
_entity.type
_entity.pdbx_description
1 polymer ?
#
loop_
_entity_poly.entity_id
_entity_poly.type
_entity_poly.pdbx_seq_one_letter_code
_entity_poly.pdbx_strand_id
1 'polypeptide(L)'
;MGFAWIEITDATPDSGPPPPSYKGTLSFNPSSTKAEVYALLTAIIAVPDESELDIFTDSLNVIHTFHAVTNKLTSIRRKLKCNNHLAWRLIDTLIVKKSLIVHLHKVKAHSNDFWNDMADSLANAARQLAPYEINPTTLPGSLMTPIWASIAPIDRDIRKFCHNLTDTYTFSQFLGNSSLSPIFDRFPLSSIHWPLTRAWLQFNHTSDVCSSTKSSHNAFKIKALNHILPCGDVLTKHYPDLYPGNHIPCPVCNNHQDTNEHLGICSKLLPVINNTLLEHRVILQHLLEKHTSSNPILIKQSIDRFDLLLPLSESNSSTHPIYLIIHQLVSQDFYNLVRSFTFNEKLTRLIIWEFLTSFHVRIYQQIWPKHCSLLKLWELRNGITPKRKRDFRKKKPMKSRDHIASQSITRSRVASTSHNRSQNLSQPRVRMNFSPSDGISRRSLHPWISSAPSTRPSHSPQVPMWLILCTCNFLHSGGWLSSVRHPSSFELDIDNFSSSCNFKFNFFSSSFSLDSPF
;
A
#
# COMPACT_ATOMS: atom_id res chain seq x y z
N MET A 1 -15.58 13.57 9.75
CA MET A 1 -15.10 14.91 9.31
C MET A 1 -16.32 15.67 8.83
N GLY A 2 -16.52 16.91 9.27
CA GLY A 2 -17.70 17.68 8.90
C GLY A 2 -17.51 18.41 7.58
N PHE A 3 -18.63 18.76 6.95
CA PHE A 3 -18.72 19.61 5.77
C PHE A 3 -19.88 20.58 5.96
N ALA A 4 -19.84 21.73 5.30
CA ALA A 4 -20.92 22.70 5.34
C ALA A 4 -20.91 23.59 4.10
N TRP A 5 -22.04 24.26 3.84
CA TRP A 5 -22.16 25.34 2.88
C TRP A 5 -23.17 26.37 3.40
N ILE A 6 -23.10 27.58 2.85
CA ILE A 6 -23.95 28.72 3.19
C ILE A 6 -24.44 29.36 1.89
N GLU A 7 -25.72 29.71 1.82
CA GLU A 7 -26.29 30.48 0.71
C GLU A 7 -26.09 31.98 0.94
N ILE A 8 -25.59 32.70 -0.07
CA ILE A 8 -25.22 34.11 0.04
C ILE A 8 -26.09 35.06 -0.81
N THR A 9 -27.07 34.54 -1.55
CA THR A 9 -27.82 35.25 -2.61
C THR A 9 -28.42 36.58 -2.14
N ASP A 10 -28.90 36.65 -0.89
CA ASP A 10 -29.52 37.83 -0.29
C ASP A 10 -28.93 38.19 1.09
N ALA A 11 -27.73 37.69 1.40
CA ALA A 11 -27.14 37.82 2.73
C ALA A 11 -26.07 38.92 2.78
N THR A 12 -26.21 39.84 3.75
CA THR A 12 -25.14 40.78 4.12
C THR A 12 -24.57 40.38 5.49
N PRO A 13 -23.24 40.50 5.73
CA PRO A 13 -22.63 40.12 7.00
C PRO A 13 -23.22 40.82 8.24
N ASP A 14 -23.80 42.02 8.04
CA ASP A 14 -24.17 42.93 9.13
C ASP A 14 -25.69 43.16 9.29
N SER A 15 -26.58 42.48 8.55
CA SER A 15 -28.03 42.61 8.78
C SER A 15 -28.87 41.43 8.29
N GLY A 16 -29.60 40.79 9.22
CA GLY A 16 -30.62 39.78 8.95
C GLY A 16 -30.52 38.51 9.82
N PRO A 17 -31.52 37.61 9.76
CA PRO A 17 -31.37 36.25 10.27
C PRO A 17 -30.22 35.53 9.55
N PRO A 18 -29.57 34.54 10.19
CA PRO A 18 -28.45 33.83 9.56
C PRO A 18 -28.88 33.22 8.23
N PRO A 19 -28.04 33.31 7.18
CA PRO A 19 -28.38 32.76 5.88
C PRO A 19 -28.69 31.27 5.94
N PRO A 20 -29.52 30.77 5.01
CA PRO A 20 -29.71 29.33 4.84
C PRO A 20 -28.34 28.64 4.75
N SER A 21 -28.15 27.67 5.63
CA SER A 21 -26.89 26.92 5.69
C SER A 21 -27.17 25.48 6.01
N TYR A 22 -26.27 24.63 5.54
CA TYR A 22 -26.35 23.21 5.79
C TYR A 22 -25.01 22.70 6.26
N LYS A 23 -25.05 21.73 7.18
CA LYS A 23 -23.86 21.10 7.71
C LYS A 23 -24.11 19.61 7.94
N GLY A 24 -23.09 18.81 7.71
CA GLY A 24 -23.17 17.36 7.84
C GLY A 24 -21.83 16.75 8.19
N THR A 25 -21.85 15.45 8.48
CA THR A 25 -20.63 14.70 8.78
C THR A 25 -20.45 13.52 7.85
N LEU A 26 -19.20 13.14 7.64
CA LEU A 26 -18.79 11.96 6.87
C LEU A 26 -18.12 10.94 7.77
N SER A 27 -18.46 9.67 7.54
CA SER A 27 -17.77 8.48 8.02
C SER A 27 -16.79 7.96 6.96
N PHE A 28 -15.95 7.01 7.38
CA PHE A 28 -15.07 6.19 6.53
C PHE A 28 -14.11 6.92 5.56
N ASN A 29 -12.81 6.77 5.83
CA ASN A 29 -11.72 7.45 5.11
C ASN A 29 -11.93 8.98 4.97
N PRO A 30 -12.13 9.71 6.08
CA PRO A 30 -12.29 11.15 6.04
C PRO A 30 -11.05 11.83 5.45
N SER A 31 -11.26 12.83 4.59
CA SER A 31 -10.20 13.70 4.06
C SER A 31 -10.83 15.05 3.76
N SER A 32 -10.06 16.15 3.88
CA SER A 32 -10.57 17.50 3.63
C SER A 32 -11.24 17.59 2.26
N THR A 33 -10.59 17.08 1.22
CA THR A 33 -11.18 16.98 -0.13
C THR A 33 -12.53 16.25 -0.15
N LYS A 34 -12.71 15.18 0.62
CA LYS A 34 -14.01 14.47 0.66
C LYS A 34 -15.10 15.32 1.31
N ALA A 35 -14.78 16.08 2.36
CA ALA A 35 -15.71 17.03 2.97
C ALA A 35 -16.14 18.11 1.95
N GLU A 36 -15.18 18.72 1.26
CA GLU A 36 -15.45 19.73 0.22
C GLU A 36 -16.36 19.18 -0.91
N VAL A 37 -16.12 17.94 -1.36
CA VAL A 37 -16.96 17.30 -2.40
C VAL A 37 -18.38 17.06 -1.89
N TYR A 38 -18.57 16.74 -0.62
CA TYR A 38 -19.90 16.57 -0.04
C TYR A 38 -20.61 17.89 0.24
N ALA A 39 -19.90 18.95 0.60
CA ALA A 39 -20.45 20.31 0.64
C ALA A 39 -21.03 20.68 -0.74
N LEU A 40 -20.24 20.53 -1.80
CA LEU A 40 -20.67 20.71 -3.19
C LEU A 40 -21.89 19.84 -3.55
N LEU A 41 -21.83 18.54 -3.25
CA LEU A 41 -22.91 17.60 -3.54
C LEU A 41 -24.23 18.04 -2.87
N THR A 42 -24.18 18.39 -1.58
CA THR A 42 -25.39 18.78 -0.84
C THR A 42 -25.92 20.14 -1.25
N ALA A 43 -25.07 21.07 -1.67
CA ALA A 43 -25.52 22.33 -2.29
C ALA A 43 -26.27 22.07 -3.60
N ILE A 44 -25.72 21.23 -4.49
CA ILE A 44 -26.38 20.85 -5.75
C ILE A 44 -27.71 20.12 -5.51
N ILE A 45 -27.81 19.32 -4.44
CA ILE A 45 -29.06 18.68 -4.04
C ILE A 45 -30.11 19.74 -3.66
N ALA A 46 -29.73 20.76 -2.89
CA ALA A 46 -30.64 21.77 -2.35
C ALA A 46 -31.16 22.78 -3.38
N VAL A 47 -30.37 23.11 -4.40
CA VAL A 47 -30.71 24.13 -5.42
C VAL A 47 -31.89 23.68 -6.29
N PRO A 48 -32.85 24.53 -6.68
CA PRO A 48 -33.96 24.14 -7.56
C PRO A 48 -33.52 23.65 -8.96
N ASP A 49 -34.44 23.02 -9.69
CA ASP A 49 -34.21 22.65 -11.09
C ASP A 49 -34.05 23.89 -11.98
N GLU A 50 -33.39 23.74 -13.13
CA GLU A 50 -33.17 24.78 -14.15
C GLU A 50 -32.50 26.07 -13.63
N SER A 51 -31.72 25.95 -12.55
CA SER A 51 -31.06 27.08 -11.89
C SER A 51 -29.59 27.22 -12.27
N GLU A 52 -29.07 28.43 -12.13
CA GLU A 52 -27.64 28.76 -12.21
C GLU A 52 -27.07 28.85 -10.79
N LEU A 53 -25.90 28.24 -10.57
CA LEU A 53 -25.28 28.09 -9.26
C LEU A 53 -23.81 28.52 -9.29
N ASP A 54 -23.50 29.60 -8.59
CA ASP A 54 -22.14 30.06 -8.32
C ASP A 54 -21.63 29.51 -6.99
N ILE A 55 -20.51 28.78 -7.03
CA ILE A 55 -19.92 28.13 -5.86
C ILE A 55 -18.55 28.72 -5.60
N PHE A 56 -18.42 29.35 -4.44
CA PHE A 56 -17.16 29.91 -3.95
C PHE A 56 -16.51 28.90 -3.01
N THR A 57 -15.32 28.41 -3.36
CA THR A 57 -14.59 27.41 -2.55
C THR A 57 -13.10 27.71 -2.51
N ASP A 58 -12.47 27.44 -1.37
CA ASP A 58 -11.02 27.49 -1.23
C ASP A 58 -10.32 26.22 -1.78
N SER A 59 -11.08 25.20 -2.18
CA SER A 59 -10.54 23.91 -2.58
C SER A 59 -10.25 23.85 -4.08
N LEU A 60 -9.03 24.23 -4.47
CA LEU A 60 -8.59 24.14 -5.87
C LEU A 60 -8.70 22.70 -6.43
N ASN A 61 -8.52 21.70 -5.56
CA ASN A 61 -8.64 20.30 -5.94
C ASN A 61 -10.07 19.91 -6.35
N VAL A 62 -11.09 20.47 -5.68
CA VAL A 62 -12.50 20.29 -6.05
C VAL A 62 -12.76 20.93 -7.40
N ILE A 63 -12.32 22.17 -7.63
CA ILE A 63 -12.48 22.88 -8.91
C ILE A 63 -11.88 22.07 -10.07
N HIS A 64 -10.62 21.66 -9.94
CA HIS A 64 -9.94 20.88 -10.98
C HIS A 64 -10.61 19.52 -11.24
N THR A 65 -11.05 18.84 -10.18
CA THR A 65 -11.70 17.53 -10.31
C THR A 65 -13.09 17.65 -10.90
N PHE A 66 -13.86 18.69 -10.54
CA PHE A 66 -15.17 19.00 -11.11
C PHE A 66 -15.08 19.09 -12.63
N HIS A 67 -14.23 19.98 -13.15
CA HIS A 67 -14.04 20.14 -14.60
C HIS A 67 -13.55 18.85 -15.28
N ALA A 68 -12.73 18.05 -14.60
CA ALA A 68 -12.30 16.77 -15.14
C ALA A 68 -13.43 15.74 -15.21
N VAL A 69 -14.33 15.67 -14.21
CA VAL A 69 -15.41 14.68 -14.16
C VAL A 69 -16.58 15.07 -15.05
N THR A 70 -16.98 16.34 -15.06
CA THR A 70 -18.12 16.83 -15.86
C THR A 70 -17.80 16.96 -17.34
N ASN A 71 -16.52 16.96 -17.71
CA ASN A 71 -16.12 16.87 -19.10
C ASN A 71 -16.55 15.53 -19.71
N LYS A 72 -17.45 15.60 -20.71
CA LYS A 72 -18.00 14.44 -21.43
C LYS A 72 -16.94 13.60 -22.16
N LEU A 73 -15.77 14.17 -22.45
CA LEU A 73 -14.63 13.46 -23.08
C LEU A 73 -13.82 12.64 -22.07
N THR A 74 -14.06 12.80 -20.77
CA THR A 74 -13.34 12.05 -19.73
C THR A 74 -13.82 10.60 -19.69
N SER A 75 -12.92 9.68 -20.07
CA SER A 75 -13.20 8.24 -20.02
C SER A 75 -13.64 7.75 -18.63
N ILE A 76 -14.52 6.74 -18.61
CA ILE A 76 -14.97 6.06 -17.38
C ILE A 76 -13.77 5.60 -16.53
N ARG A 77 -12.72 5.08 -17.17
CA ARG A 77 -11.49 4.65 -16.50
C ARG A 77 -10.83 5.80 -15.72
N ARG A 78 -10.83 7.02 -16.25
CA ARG A 78 -10.28 8.19 -15.57
C ARG A 78 -11.19 8.62 -14.41
N LYS A 79 -12.53 8.62 -14.61
CA LYS A 79 -13.50 8.91 -13.53
C LYS A 79 -13.35 7.94 -12.35
N LEU A 80 -13.24 6.63 -12.60
CA LEU A 80 -13.05 5.60 -11.55
C LEU A 80 -11.70 5.66 -10.82
N LYS A 81 -10.72 6.39 -11.36
CA LYS A 81 -9.43 6.62 -10.70
C LYS A 81 -9.43 7.87 -9.82
N CYS A 82 -10.42 8.75 -9.99
CA CYS A 82 -10.58 9.91 -9.13
C CYS A 82 -10.99 9.45 -7.73
N ASN A 83 -10.46 10.11 -6.70
CA ASN A 83 -10.97 9.92 -5.34
C ASN A 83 -12.37 10.51 -5.24
N ASN A 84 -13.20 9.91 -4.39
CA ASN A 84 -14.62 10.24 -4.20
C ASN A 84 -15.45 10.06 -5.49
N HIS A 85 -15.07 9.13 -6.38
CA HIS A 85 -15.71 8.99 -7.71
C HIS A 85 -17.22 8.72 -7.64
N LEU A 86 -17.71 8.14 -6.54
CA LEU A 86 -19.15 7.94 -6.31
C LEU A 86 -19.91 9.26 -6.10
N ALA A 87 -19.38 10.17 -5.27
CA ALA A 87 -19.96 11.48 -5.05
C ALA A 87 -19.89 12.34 -6.32
N TRP A 88 -18.76 12.30 -7.02
CA TRP A 88 -18.57 12.96 -8.31
C TRP A 88 -19.54 12.47 -9.39
N ARG A 89 -19.82 11.16 -9.42
CA ARG A 89 -20.81 10.59 -10.32
C ARG A 89 -22.22 11.07 -10.00
N LEU A 90 -22.56 11.17 -8.72
CA LEU A 90 -23.85 11.69 -8.28
C LEU A 90 -24.00 13.17 -8.67
N ILE A 91 -22.97 13.99 -8.45
CA ILE A 91 -22.91 15.39 -8.91
C ILE A 91 -23.16 15.49 -10.43
N ASP A 92 -22.41 14.74 -11.25
CA ASP A 92 -22.55 14.72 -12.72
C ASP A 92 -23.99 14.34 -13.14
N THR A 93 -24.59 13.37 -12.43
CA THR A 93 -25.96 12.92 -12.69
C THR A 93 -27.00 13.97 -12.31
N LEU A 94 -26.84 14.63 -11.17
CA LEU A 94 -27.77 15.66 -10.68
C LEU A 94 -27.74 16.90 -11.57
N ILE A 95 -26.56 17.35 -12.00
CA ILE A 95 -26.42 18.50 -12.91
C ILE A 95 -27.18 18.25 -14.20
N VAL A 96 -27.06 17.05 -14.77
CA VAL A 96 -27.78 16.69 -16.00
C VAL A 96 -29.29 16.55 -15.75
N LYS A 97 -29.69 15.89 -14.66
CA LYS A 97 -31.12 15.63 -14.36
C LYS A 97 -31.89 16.93 -14.06
N LYS A 98 -31.25 17.86 -13.36
CA LYS A 98 -31.85 19.14 -12.91
C LYS A 98 -31.57 20.29 -13.88
N SER A 99 -30.94 20.03 -15.02
CA SER A 99 -30.58 21.06 -16.02
C SER A 99 -29.82 22.26 -15.43
N LEU A 100 -28.87 22.00 -14.52
CA LEU A 100 -28.15 23.07 -13.80
C LEU A 100 -27.00 23.64 -14.61
N ILE A 101 -26.76 24.94 -14.45
CA ILE A 101 -25.53 25.61 -14.86
C ILE A 101 -24.72 25.87 -13.60
N VAL A 102 -23.50 25.31 -13.50
CA VAL A 102 -22.69 25.38 -12.27
C VAL A 102 -21.34 26.02 -12.56
N HIS A 103 -21.03 27.10 -11.85
CA HIS A 103 -19.80 27.86 -11.90
C HIS A 103 -19.02 27.72 -10.59
N LEU A 104 -17.72 27.41 -10.68
CA LEU A 104 -16.86 27.27 -9.49
C LEU A 104 -15.81 28.37 -9.49
N HIS A 105 -15.76 29.13 -8.40
CA HIS A 105 -14.87 30.26 -8.18
C HIS A 105 -13.89 29.95 -7.04
N LYS A 106 -12.60 30.21 -7.28
CA LYS A 106 -11.56 30.01 -6.26
C LYS A 106 -11.53 31.19 -5.30
N VAL A 107 -11.79 30.94 -4.02
CA VAL A 107 -11.55 31.89 -2.92
C VAL A 107 -10.16 31.64 -2.35
N LYS A 108 -9.45 32.66 -1.87
CA LYS A 108 -8.14 32.47 -1.23
C LYS A 108 -8.33 31.87 0.16
N ALA A 109 -7.66 30.77 0.46
CA ALA A 109 -7.70 30.21 1.82
C ALA A 109 -7.05 31.20 2.80
N HIS A 110 -7.60 31.32 4.02
CA HIS A 110 -7.09 32.20 5.07
C HIS A 110 -7.02 33.68 4.68
N SER A 111 -7.99 34.16 3.89
CA SER A 111 -8.08 35.59 3.51
C SER A 111 -9.01 36.41 4.40
N ASN A 112 -9.43 35.89 5.56
CA ASN A 112 -10.48 36.47 6.40
C ASN A 112 -11.77 36.74 5.62
N ASP A 113 -12.14 35.82 4.72
CA ASP A 113 -13.41 35.89 4.01
C ASP A 113 -14.51 35.43 4.98
N PHE A 114 -15.40 36.36 5.34
CA PHE A 114 -16.41 36.15 6.37
C PHE A 114 -17.26 34.89 6.12
N TRP A 115 -17.70 34.67 4.87
CA TRP A 115 -18.57 33.55 4.53
C TRP A 115 -17.81 32.23 4.50
N ASN A 116 -16.58 32.21 4.01
CA ASN A 116 -15.72 31.04 4.04
C ASN A 116 -15.38 30.63 5.48
N ASP A 117 -14.99 31.59 6.32
CA ASP A 117 -14.67 31.35 7.73
C ASP A 117 -15.90 30.83 8.51
N MET A 118 -17.09 31.36 8.19
CA MET A 118 -18.35 30.85 8.72
C MET A 118 -18.59 29.40 8.28
N ALA A 119 -18.41 29.07 6.99
CA ALA A 119 -18.57 27.71 6.49
C ALA A 119 -17.59 26.72 7.15
N ASP A 120 -16.34 27.12 7.36
CA ASP A 120 -15.33 26.34 8.09
C ASP A 120 -15.75 26.11 9.56
N SER A 121 -16.31 27.13 10.22
CA SER A 121 -16.82 27.00 11.58
C SER A 121 -17.98 26.01 11.66
N LEU A 122 -18.91 26.04 10.69
CA LEU A 122 -20.04 25.11 10.59
C LEU A 122 -19.57 23.68 10.32
N ALA A 123 -18.60 23.49 9.43
CA ALA A 123 -18.01 22.19 9.14
C ALA A 123 -17.32 21.61 10.39
N ASN A 124 -16.65 22.44 11.19
CA ASN A 124 -16.07 22.01 12.47
C ASN A 124 -17.14 21.62 13.49
N ALA A 125 -18.21 22.41 13.62
CA ALA A 125 -19.33 22.11 14.52
C ALA A 125 -20.06 20.83 14.11
N ALA A 126 -20.14 20.53 12.82
CA ALA A 126 -20.85 19.37 12.30
C ALA A 126 -20.24 18.03 12.71
N ARG A 127 -18.98 17.99 13.16
CA ARG A 127 -18.22 16.75 13.46
C ARG A 127 -18.91 15.78 14.43
N GLN A 128 -19.84 16.28 15.24
CA GLN A 128 -20.60 15.50 16.23
C GLN A 128 -21.91 14.92 15.67
N LEU A 129 -22.30 15.29 14.45
CA LEU A 129 -23.51 14.81 13.79
C LEU A 129 -23.34 13.38 13.26
N ALA A 130 -24.48 12.72 13.04
CA ALA A 130 -24.56 11.44 12.35
C ALA A 130 -24.00 11.55 10.91
N PRO A 131 -23.23 10.55 10.45
CA PRO A 131 -22.59 10.61 9.15
C PRO A 131 -23.56 10.33 7.98
N TYR A 132 -23.33 11.02 6.86
CA TYR A 132 -23.97 10.76 5.57
C TYR A 132 -23.19 9.73 4.77
N GLU A 133 -23.92 8.80 4.14
CA GLU A 133 -23.35 7.79 3.26
C GLU A 133 -24.17 7.68 1.97
N ILE A 134 -23.49 7.69 0.82
CA ILE A 134 -24.12 7.45 -0.47
C ILE A 134 -24.44 5.95 -0.58
N ASN A 135 -25.70 5.61 -0.82
CA ASN A 135 -26.06 4.22 -1.10
C ASN A 135 -25.49 3.81 -2.48
N PRO A 136 -24.56 2.83 -2.53
CA PRO A 136 -23.92 2.42 -3.77
C PRO A 136 -24.86 1.66 -4.72
N THR A 137 -26.01 1.16 -4.24
CA THR A 137 -26.93 0.32 -5.01
C THR A 137 -27.88 1.12 -5.88
N THR A 138 -28.17 2.37 -5.50
CA THR A 138 -29.09 3.28 -6.21
C THR A 138 -28.38 4.22 -7.18
N LEU A 139 -27.03 4.13 -7.29
CA LEU A 139 -26.22 5.01 -8.11
C LEU A 139 -26.42 4.78 -9.62
N PRO A 140 -26.97 5.77 -10.38
CA PRO A 140 -27.36 5.57 -11.76
C PRO A 140 -26.18 5.21 -12.67
N GLY A 141 -26.32 4.13 -13.43
CA GLY A 141 -25.35 3.60 -14.40
C GLY A 141 -24.10 2.95 -13.79
N SER A 142 -24.06 2.71 -12.48
CA SER A 142 -22.92 2.06 -11.82
C SER A 142 -23.09 0.54 -11.80
N LEU A 143 -22.69 -0.14 -12.88
CA LEU A 143 -22.83 -1.61 -13.00
C LEU A 143 -22.37 -2.39 -11.76
N MET A 144 -21.34 -1.88 -11.08
CA MET A 144 -20.81 -2.49 -9.88
C MET A 144 -20.10 -1.46 -8.99
N THR A 145 -20.45 -1.45 -7.71
CA THR A 145 -19.75 -0.69 -6.68
C THR A 145 -19.13 -1.65 -5.65
N PRO A 146 -17.79 -1.72 -5.56
CA PRO A 146 -17.10 -2.57 -4.60
C PRO A 146 -17.22 -1.98 -3.18
N ILE A 147 -17.56 -2.81 -2.21
CA ILE A 147 -17.70 -2.47 -0.78
C ILE A 147 -16.59 -3.16 0.01
N TRP A 148 -15.96 -2.42 0.91
CA TRP A 148 -14.96 -2.93 1.83
C TRP A 148 -15.61 -3.51 3.09
N ALA A 149 -15.48 -4.82 3.29
CA ALA A 149 -15.91 -5.57 4.47
C ALA A 149 -17.38 -5.35 4.88
N SER A 150 -18.27 -5.09 3.92
CA SER A 150 -19.64 -4.61 4.14
C SER A 150 -19.75 -3.26 4.86
N ILE A 151 -18.64 -2.59 5.20
CA ILE A 151 -18.60 -1.35 5.98
C ILE A 151 -18.98 -0.17 5.10
N ALA A 152 -18.29 0.01 3.97
CA ALA A 152 -18.47 1.19 3.14
C ALA A 152 -18.00 0.97 1.69
N PRO A 153 -18.58 1.70 0.72
CA PRO A 153 -18.15 1.70 -0.66
C PRO A 153 -16.69 2.14 -0.83
N ILE A 154 -15.97 1.53 -1.77
CA ILE A 154 -14.62 1.94 -2.17
C ILE A 154 -14.74 3.02 -3.22
N ASP A 155 -14.66 4.26 -2.75
CA ASP A 155 -14.79 5.51 -3.53
C ASP A 155 -13.46 6.02 -4.11
N ARG A 156 -12.51 5.14 -4.42
CA ARG A 156 -11.18 5.49 -4.97
C ARG A 156 -10.70 4.49 -6.01
N ASP A 157 -9.50 4.70 -6.56
CA ASP A 157 -8.86 3.75 -7.47
C ASP A 157 -8.73 2.36 -6.83
N ILE A 158 -9.62 1.45 -7.25
CA ILE A 158 -9.68 0.09 -6.70
C ILE A 158 -8.40 -0.70 -6.93
N ARG A 159 -7.67 -0.46 -8.03
CA ARG A 159 -6.41 -1.19 -8.27
C ARG A 159 -5.36 -0.79 -7.25
N LYS A 160 -5.24 0.51 -6.96
CA LYS A 160 -4.32 1.00 -5.91
C LYS A 160 -4.76 0.51 -4.53
N PHE A 161 -6.07 0.54 -4.25
CA PHE A 161 -6.61 0.02 -3.00
C PHE A 161 -6.25 -1.46 -2.78
N CYS A 162 -6.55 -2.33 -3.75
CA CYS A 162 -6.22 -3.76 -3.67
C CYS A 162 -4.71 -4.02 -3.65
N HIS A 163 -3.93 -3.24 -4.39
CA HIS A 163 -2.46 -3.34 -4.38
C HIS A 163 -1.89 -3.05 -2.98
N ASN A 164 -2.34 -1.96 -2.33
CA ASN A 164 -1.90 -1.60 -0.98
C ASN A 164 -2.25 -2.68 0.06
N LEU A 165 -3.44 -3.29 -0.05
CA LEU A 165 -3.83 -4.41 0.80
C LEU A 165 -2.92 -5.63 0.58
N THR A 166 -2.67 -5.97 -0.67
CA THR A 166 -1.79 -7.10 -1.03
C THR A 166 -0.36 -6.86 -0.56
N ASP A 167 0.16 -5.63 -0.71
CA ASP A 167 1.48 -5.24 -0.23
C ASP A 167 1.57 -5.36 1.30
N THR A 168 0.53 -4.93 2.01
CA THR A 168 0.47 -5.01 3.48
C THR A 168 0.40 -6.46 3.97
N TYR A 169 -0.42 -7.29 3.32
CA TYR A 169 -0.49 -8.72 3.61
C TYR A 169 0.86 -9.40 3.34
N THR A 170 1.46 -9.14 2.18
CA THR A 170 2.77 -9.69 1.79
C THR A 170 3.86 -9.27 2.76
N PHE A 171 3.86 -8.00 3.19
CA PHE A 171 4.79 -7.50 4.18
C PHE A 171 4.58 -8.15 5.55
N SER A 172 3.33 -8.37 5.99
CA SER A 172 3.04 -9.10 7.23
C SER A 172 3.54 -10.55 7.19
N GLN A 173 3.39 -11.24 6.05
CA GLN A 173 3.93 -12.58 5.83
C GLN A 173 5.46 -12.58 5.84
N PHE A 174 6.08 -11.59 5.20
CA PHE A 174 7.53 -11.39 5.24
C PHE A 174 8.03 -11.23 6.68
N LEU A 175 7.38 -10.39 7.50
CA LEU A 175 7.74 -10.22 8.91
C LEU A 175 7.54 -11.50 9.75
N GLY A 176 6.66 -12.40 9.33
CA GLY A 176 6.44 -13.69 9.97
C GLY A 176 7.41 -14.80 9.53
N ASN A 177 8.36 -14.51 8.65
CA ASN A 177 9.29 -15.51 8.15
C ASN A 177 10.33 -15.89 9.23
N SER A 178 10.36 -17.17 9.60
CA SER A 178 11.32 -17.74 10.57
C SER A 178 12.79 -17.46 10.24
N SER A 179 13.15 -17.26 8.97
CA SER A 179 14.53 -16.93 8.60
C SER A 179 14.96 -15.54 9.06
N LEU A 180 14.01 -14.66 9.38
CA LEU A 180 14.26 -13.31 9.88
C LEU A 180 14.19 -13.21 11.41
N SER A 181 13.79 -14.29 12.10
CA SER A 181 13.75 -14.33 13.57
C SER A 181 15.06 -13.86 14.21
N PRO A 182 16.27 -14.27 13.73
CA PRO A 182 17.52 -13.77 14.30
C PRO A 182 17.68 -12.25 14.27
N ILE A 183 17.05 -11.55 13.33
CA ILE A 183 17.03 -10.09 13.29
C ILE A 183 16.03 -9.54 14.30
N PHE A 184 14.80 -10.04 14.28
CA PHE A 184 13.70 -9.48 15.08
C PHE A 184 13.78 -9.84 16.57
N ASP A 185 14.50 -10.90 16.92
CA ASP A 185 14.82 -11.25 18.30
C ASP A 185 15.85 -10.26 18.91
N ARG A 186 16.67 -9.63 18.07
CA ARG A 186 17.73 -8.67 18.46
C ARG A 186 17.28 -7.22 18.38
N PHE A 187 16.41 -6.90 17.41
CA PHE A 187 16.00 -5.53 17.11
C PHE A 187 14.48 -5.43 16.96
N PRO A 188 13.83 -4.45 17.62
CA PRO A 188 12.42 -4.20 17.39
C PRO A 188 12.19 -3.72 15.95
N LEU A 189 10.99 -3.97 15.42
CA LEU A 189 10.62 -3.57 14.05
C LEU A 189 10.76 -2.06 13.79
N SER A 190 10.67 -1.24 14.84
CA SER A 190 10.85 0.21 14.80
C SER A 190 12.30 0.65 14.60
N SER A 191 13.29 -0.23 14.87
CA SER A 191 14.71 0.06 14.62
C SER A 191 15.08 0.00 13.14
N ILE A 192 14.17 -0.44 12.26
CA ILE A 192 14.40 -0.58 10.83
C ILE A 192 13.59 0.46 10.07
N HIS A 193 14.27 1.25 9.25
CA HIS A 193 13.62 2.20 8.36
C HIS A 193 13.12 1.47 7.09
N TRP A 194 11.92 0.89 7.16
CA TRP A 194 11.37 0.04 6.09
C TRP A 194 11.26 0.70 4.70
N PRO A 195 10.79 1.97 4.55
CA PRO A 195 10.70 2.59 3.22
C PRO A 195 12.07 2.71 2.54
N LEU A 196 13.07 3.15 3.29
CA LEU A 196 14.45 3.26 2.82
C LEU A 196 15.09 1.89 2.60
N THR A 197 14.84 0.89 3.45
CA THR A 197 15.25 -0.50 3.21
C THR A 197 14.70 -1.03 1.89
N ARG A 198 13.40 -0.82 1.60
CA ARG A 198 12.80 -1.19 0.32
C ARG A 198 13.52 -0.51 -0.85
N ALA A 199 13.79 0.79 -0.72
CA ALA A 199 14.52 1.54 -1.74
C ALA A 199 15.97 1.02 -1.91
N TRP A 200 16.64 0.63 -0.82
CA TRP A 200 18.02 0.11 -0.82
C TRP A 200 18.12 -1.21 -1.56
N LEU A 201 17.17 -2.12 -1.31
CA LEU A 201 17.11 -3.41 -1.98
C LEU A 201 16.85 -3.27 -3.49
N GLN A 202 16.12 -2.22 -3.89
CA GLN A 202 15.86 -1.90 -5.30
C GLN A 202 16.98 -1.08 -5.95
N PHE A 203 17.85 -0.46 -5.16
CA PHE A 203 18.90 0.41 -5.66
C PHE A 203 19.94 -0.36 -6.47
N ASN A 204 20.10 0.09 -7.71
CA ASN A 204 21.09 -0.41 -8.66
C ASN A 204 22.27 0.54 -8.73
N HIS A 205 23.45 0.06 -8.35
CA HIS A 205 24.69 0.83 -8.44
C HIS A 205 25.45 0.62 -9.76
N THR A 206 25.01 -0.31 -10.61
CA THR A 206 25.61 -0.50 -11.94
C THR A 206 25.01 0.49 -12.93
N SER A 207 25.81 0.95 -13.90
CA SER A 207 25.34 1.78 -15.03
C SER A 207 24.25 1.07 -15.83
N ASP A 208 24.35 -0.25 -15.96
CA ASP A 208 23.48 -1.03 -16.83
C ASP A 208 22.14 -1.36 -16.18
N VAL A 209 21.09 -1.34 -17.00
CA VAL A 209 19.74 -1.77 -16.60
C VAL A 209 19.70 -3.29 -16.36
N CYS A 210 20.45 -4.08 -17.13
CA CYS A 210 20.53 -5.54 -16.99
C CYS A 210 21.98 -6.00 -17.18
N SER A 211 22.57 -6.60 -16.15
CA SER A 211 23.89 -7.22 -16.22
C SER A 211 24.01 -8.40 -15.25
N SER A 212 24.94 -9.31 -15.52
CA SER A 212 25.27 -10.42 -14.63
C SER A 212 25.76 -9.93 -13.27
N THR A 213 26.55 -8.85 -13.26
CA THR A 213 27.03 -8.16 -12.06
C THR A 213 25.88 -7.64 -11.20
N LYS A 214 24.93 -6.91 -11.82
CA LYS A 214 23.72 -6.45 -11.13
C LYS A 214 22.92 -7.59 -10.53
N SER A 215 22.67 -8.64 -11.31
CA SER A 215 21.93 -9.82 -10.85
C SER A 215 22.62 -10.48 -9.66
N SER A 216 23.95 -10.59 -9.70
CA SER A 216 24.75 -11.17 -8.61
C SER A 216 24.67 -10.33 -7.34
N HIS A 217 24.78 -9.01 -7.45
CA HIS A 217 24.64 -8.11 -6.31
C HIS A 217 23.24 -8.11 -5.71
N ASN A 218 22.19 -8.10 -6.54
CA ASN A 218 20.82 -8.20 -6.07
C ASN A 218 20.56 -9.56 -5.40
N ALA A 219 21.07 -10.65 -5.97
CA ALA A 219 20.98 -11.97 -5.36
C ALA A 219 21.68 -12.01 -4.00
N PHE A 220 22.86 -11.39 -3.87
CA PHE A 220 23.54 -11.27 -2.59
C PHE A 220 22.70 -10.49 -1.58
N LYS A 221 22.16 -9.32 -1.97
CA LYS A 221 21.33 -8.49 -1.10
C LYS A 221 20.14 -9.27 -0.52
N ILE A 222 19.37 -9.92 -1.40
CA ILE A 222 18.20 -10.71 -1.02
C ILE A 222 18.61 -11.90 -0.15
N LYS A 223 19.72 -12.57 -0.45
CA LYS A 223 20.17 -13.72 0.33
C LYS A 223 20.68 -13.34 1.72
N ALA A 224 21.42 -12.24 1.82
CA ALA A 224 21.91 -11.71 3.08
C ALA A 224 20.75 -11.28 4.00
N LEU A 225 19.74 -10.60 3.45
CA LEU A 225 18.53 -10.21 4.17
C LEU A 225 17.76 -11.42 4.73
N ASN A 226 17.61 -12.48 3.94
CA ASN A 226 16.80 -13.63 4.32
C ASN A 226 17.58 -14.73 5.07
N HIS A 227 18.83 -14.49 5.46
CA HIS A 227 19.71 -15.49 6.09
C HIS A 227 19.84 -16.78 5.27
N ILE A 228 19.95 -16.64 3.94
CA ILE A 228 20.09 -17.75 2.99
C ILE A 228 21.36 -17.65 2.14
N LEU A 229 22.39 -16.91 2.61
CA LEU A 229 23.72 -17.06 2.04
C LEU A 229 24.17 -18.53 2.22
N PRO A 230 24.99 -19.07 1.31
CA PRO A 230 25.43 -20.48 1.35
C PRO A 230 26.46 -20.75 2.46
N CYS A 231 26.08 -20.46 3.71
CA CYS A 231 26.73 -20.91 4.94
C CYS A 231 26.39 -22.38 5.21
N GLY A 232 27.10 -22.99 6.15
CA GLY A 232 27.02 -24.41 6.44
C GLY A 232 25.62 -24.91 6.82
N ASP A 233 24.86 -24.15 7.61
CA ASP A 233 23.46 -24.42 7.92
C ASP A 233 22.54 -24.50 6.69
N VAL A 234 22.79 -23.64 5.70
CA VAL A 234 22.06 -23.65 4.42
C VAL A 234 22.54 -24.81 3.55
N LEU A 235 23.85 -25.07 3.50
CA LEU A 235 24.43 -26.15 2.68
C LEU A 235 23.99 -27.53 3.14
N THR A 236 24.00 -27.80 4.44
CA THR A 236 23.54 -29.07 5.04
C THR A 236 22.07 -29.33 4.72
N LYS A 237 21.20 -28.32 4.78
CA LYS A 237 19.79 -28.42 4.35
C LYS A 237 19.63 -28.80 2.87
N HIS A 238 20.48 -28.26 1.99
CA HIS A 238 20.39 -28.51 0.56
C HIS A 238 21.03 -29.84 0.12
N TYR A 239 22.05 -30.30 0.85
CA TYR A 239 22.88 -31.47 0.55
C TYR A 239 23.10 -32.38 1.77
N PRO A 240 22.04 -32.91 2.41
CA PRO A 240 22.15 -33.64 3.67
C PRO A 240 23.12 -34.83 3.59
N ASP A 241 23.04 -35.63 2.53
CA ASP A 241 23.89 -36.82 2.39
C ASP A 241 25.36 -36.50 2.08
N LEU A 242 25.66 -35.24 1.70
CA LEU A 242 27.02 -34.80 1.40
C LEU A 242 27.75 -34.27 2.64
N TYR A 243 27.00 -33.78 3.64
CA TYR A 243 27.53 -33.21 4.88
C TYR A 243 27.03 -34.02 6.09
N PRO A 244 27.60 -35.21 6.35
CA PRO A 244 27.17 -36.06 7.46
C PRO A 244 27.34 -35.34 8.81
N GLY A 245 26.32 -35.44 9.66
CA GLY A 245 26.30 -34.81 10.98
C GLY A 245 25.70 -33.39 11.04
N ASN A 246 25.30 -32.80 9.91
CA ASN A 246 24.66 -31.47 9.84
C ASN A 246 25.38 -30.33 10.57
N HIS A 247 26.68 -30.50 10.84
CA HIS A 247 27.49 -29.55 11.57
C HIS A 247 28.71 -29.20 10.72
N ILE A 248 28.74 -27.95 10.27
CA ILE A 248 29.89 -27.37 9.58
C ILE A 248 30.39 -26.25 10.49
N PRO A 249 31.64 -26.31 11.00
CA PRO A 249 32.18 -25.24 11.81
C PRO A 249 32.38 -23.99 10.94
N CYS A 250 32.25 -22.82 11.55
CA CYS A 250 32.52 -21.54 10.91
C CYS A 250 33.94 -21.56 10.35
N PRO A 251 34.13 -21.38 9.04
CA PRO A 251 35.44 -21.52 8.42
C PRO A 251 36.42 -20.41 8.83
N VAL A 252 35.94 -19.36 9.51
CA VAL A 252 36.74 -18.23 9.98
C VAL A 252 37.22 -18.42 11.42
N CYS A 253 36.33 -18.79 12.35
CA CYS A 253 36.68 -18.92 13.77
C CYS A 253 36.88 -20.36 14.24
N ASN A 254 36.37 -21.36 13.52
CA ASN A 254 36.33 -22.79 13.87
C ASN A 254 35.63 -23.13 15.21
N ASN A 255 35.12 -22.14 15.96
CA ASN A 255 34.58 -22.33 17.31
C ASN A 255 33.04 -22.45 17.35
N HIS A 256 32.34 -21.92 16.35
CA HIS A 256 30.88 -21.92 16.26
C HIS A 256 30.42 -22.61 14.98
N GLN A 257 29.14 -22.96 14.90
CA GLN A 257 28.53 -23.45 13.66
C GLN A 257 28.51 -22.36 12.58
N ASP A 258 28.74 -22.73 11.33
CA ASP A 258 28.68 -21.82 10.19
C ASP A 258 27.22 -21.50 9.84
N THR A 259 26.72 -20.37 10.35
CA THR A 259 25.37 -19.88 10.09
C THR A 259 25.40 -18.46 9.55
N ASN A 260 24.33 -18.06 8.85
CA ASN A 260 24.14 -16.67 8.42
C ASN A 260 24.12 -15.70 9.61
N GLU A 261 23.55 -16.15 10.74
CA GLU A 261 23.52 -15.37 11.97
C GLU A 261 24.92 -15.13 12.54
N HIS A 262 25.78 -16.15 12.53
CA HIS A 262 27.14 -16.05 13.05
C HIS A 262 28.04 -15.16 12.18
N LEU A 263 27.82 -15.10 10.87
CA LEU A 263 28.66 -14.33 9.93
C LEU A 263 28.81 -12.85 10.33
N GLY A 264 27.76 -12.23 10.84
CA GLY A 264 27.76 -10.82 11.27
C GLY A 264 28.34 -10.56 12.67
N ILE A 265 28.55 -11.60 13.47
CA ILE A 265 28.96 -11.50 14.89
C ILE A 265 30.20 -12.36 15.23
N CYS A 266 30.87 -12.90 14.21
CA CYS A 266 32.04 -13.74 14.39
C CYS A 266 33.18 -12.97 15.05
N SER A 267 33.70 -13.47 16.18
CA SER A 267 34.78 -12.82 16.95
C SER A 267 36.03 -12.54 16.10
N LYS A 268 36.39 -13.47 15.21
CA LYS A 268 37.53 -13.33 14.28
C LYS A 268 37.29 -12.33 13.14
N LEU A 269 36.06 -11.87 12.92
CA LEU A 269 35.72 -10.83 11.95
C LEU A 269 35.59 -9.44 12.59
N LEU A 270 35.49 -9.33 13.91
CA LEU A 270 35.35 -8.04 14.60
C LEU A 270 36.46 -7.03 14.25
N PRO A 271 37.76 -7.40 14.16
CA PRO A 271 38.81 -6.44 13.78
C PRO A 271 38.59 -5.85 12.38
N VAL A 272 38.13 -6.67 11.44
CA VAL A 272 37.82 -6.24 10.07
C VAL A 272 36.61 -5.28 10.05
N ILE A 273 35.57 -5.60 10.82
CA ILE A 273 34.38 -4.76 10.94
C ILE A 273 34.74 -3.43 11.60
N ASN A 274 35.48 -3.45 12.70
CA ASN A 274 35.91 -2.26 13.43
C ASN A 274 36.78 -1.32 12.59
N ASN A 275 37.74 -1.86 11.84
CA ASN A 275 38.52 -1.03 10.91
C ASN A 275 37.62 -0.38 9.86
N THR A 276 36.64 -1.12 9.34
CA THR A 276 35.67 -0.57 8.38
C THR A 276 34.80 0.53 9.01
N LEU A 277 34.34 0.35 10.26
CA LEU A 277 33.57 1.35 11.00
C LEU A 277 34.37 2.63 11.24
N LEU A 278 35.64 2.52 11.62
CA LEU A 278 36.54 3.67 11.83
C LEU A 278 36.71 4.49 10.55
N GLU A 279 36.94 3.84 9.41
CA GLU A 279 37.03 4.53 8.12
C GLU A 279 35.70 5.19 7.73
N HIS A 280 34.57 4.48 7.95
CA HIS A 280 33.25 4.99 7.58
C HIS A 280 32.75 6.10 8.50
N ARG A 281 33.31 6.24 9.70
CA ARG A 281 33.13 7.42 10.54
C ARG A 281 33.61 8.68 9.84
N VAL A 282 34.81 8.63 9.27
CA VAL A 282 35.41 9.75 8.53
C VAL A 282 34.62 10.03 7.25
N ILE A 283 34.21 8.98 6.53
CA ILE A 283 33.38 9.13 5.32
C ILE A 283 32.04 9.80 5.65
N LEU A 284 31.34 9.36 6.70
CA LEU A 284 30.06 9.96 7.08
C LEU A 284 30.22 11.43 7.48
N GLN A 285 31.28 11.75 8.24
CA GLN A 285 31.59 13.12 8.60
C GLN A 285 31.79 13.98 7.35
N HIS A 286 32.64 13.53 6.43
CA HIS A 286 32.90 14.24 5.18
C HIS A 286 31.64 14.42 4.32
N LEU A 287 30.79 13.39 4.22
CA LEU A 287 29.53 13.48 3.48
C LEU A 287 28.58 14.52 4.09
N LEU A 288 28.47 14.57 5.41
CA LEU A 288 27.63 15.56 6.09
C LEU A 288 28.19 16.98 5.94
N GLU A 289 29.50 17.18 6.10
CA GLU A 289 30.15 18.48 5.92
C GLU A 289 30.04 18.98 4.47
N LYS A 290 30.18 18.09 3.49
CA LYS A 290 30.07 18.43 2.06
C LYS A 290 28.66 18.84 1.66
N HIS A 291 27.65 18.18 2.21
CA HIS A 291 26.26 18.33 1.77
C HIS A 291 25.40 19.22 2.68
N THR A 292 25.90 19.64 3.84
CA THR A 292 25.14 20.46 4.78
C THR A 292 25.95 21.67 5.24
N SER A 293 25.26 22.78 5.55
CA SER A 293 25.88 23.97 6.15
C SER A 293 25.98 23.88 7.69
N SER A 294 25.86 22.67 8.24
CA SER A 294 25.88 22.46 9.70
C SER A 294 27.28 22.64 10.26
N ASN A 295 27.39 23.05 11.52
CA ASN A 295 28.68 23.23 12.19
C ASN A 295 29.46 21.89 12.22
N PRO A 296 30.69 21.82 11.68
CA PRO A 296 31.51 20.60 11.68
C PRO A 296 31.74 19.99 13.06
N ILE A 297 31.83 20.83 14.11
CA ILE A 297 32.00 20.37 15.49
C ILE A 297 30.76 19.59 15.95
N LEU A 298 29.56 20.09 15.63
CA LEU A 298 28.30 19.43 15.98
C LEU A 298 28.13 18.10 15.23
N ILE A 299 28.49 18.08 13.95
CA ILE A 299 28.51 16.86 13.13
C ILE A 299 29.41 15.82 13.80
N LYS A 300 30.65 16.19 14.10
CA LYS A 300 31.63 15.30 14.74
C LYS A 300 31.11 14.77 16.07
N GLN A 301 30.62 15.64 16.97
CA GLN A 301 30.06 15.23 18.26
C GLN A 301 28.90 14.24 18.13
N SER A 302 28.03 14.45 17.14
CA SER A 302 26.87 13.58 16.90
C SER A 302 27.29 12.22 16.34
N ILE A 303 28.26 12.20 15.43
CA ILE A 303 28.88 10.97 14.91
C ILE A 303 29.63 10.22 16.01
N ASP A 304 30.33 10.94 16.89
CA ASP A 304 31.12 10.35 17.96
C ASP A 304 30.26 9.59 18.98
N ARG A 305 28.99 10.01 19.14
CA ARG A 305 27.98 9.39 19.99
C ARG A 305 27.06 8.43 19.23
N PHE A 306 27.30 8.17 17.95
CA PHE A 306 26.40 7.38 17.14
C PHE A 306 26.70 5.89 17.27
N ASP A 307 25.76 5.15 17.87
CA ASP A 307 25.90 3.73 18.22
C ASP A 307 26.36 2.83 17.06
N LEU A 308 25.91 3.11 15.83
CA LEU A 308 26.31 2.33 14.65
C LEU A 308 27.82 2.35 14.41
N LEU A 309 28.50 3.45 14.76
CA LEU A 309 29.92 3.68 14.50
C LEU A 309 30.80 3.48 15.74
N LEU A 310 30.22 3.00 16.85
CA LEU A 310 30.99 2.60 18.01
C LEU A 310 31.74 1.28 17.74
N PRO A 311 32.84 1.00 18.46
CA PRO A 311 33.56 -0.26 18.31
C PRO A 311 32.70 -1.46 18.70
N LEU A 312 32.75 -2.47 17.84
CA LEU A 312 32.13 -3.78 18.06
C LEU A 312 33.05 -4.65 18.92
N SER A 313 32.50 -5.22 19.98
CA SER A 313 33.14 -6.17 20.89
C SER A 313 32.28 -7.43 21.00
N GLU A 314 32.82 -8.50 21.60
CA GLU A 314 32.02 -9.70 21.87
C GLU A 314 30.82 -9.38 22.78
N SER A 315 30.97 -8.45 23.73
CA SER A 315 29.94 -8.05 24.69
C SER A 315 28.75 -7.29 24.09
N ASN A 316 28.95 -6.52 23.01
CA ASN A 316 27.88 -5.75 22.37
C ASN A 316 27.47 -6.28 20.99
N SER A 317 28.18 -7.29 20.46
CA SER A 317 27.98 -7.83 19.11
C SER A 317 26.54 -8.24 18.82
N SER A 318 25.81 -8.69 19.86
CA SER A 318 24.47 -9.22 19.71
C SER A 318 23.41 -8.17 19.42
N THR A 319 23.58 -6.96 19.94
CA THR A 319 22.63 -5.84 19.86
C THR A 319 23.17 -4.67 19.05
N HIS A 320 24.38 -4.79 18.50
CA HIS A 320 25.01 -3.71 17.76
C HIS A 320 24.28 -3.43 16.42
N PRO A 321 23.88 -2.18 16.11
CA PRO A 321 23.09 -1.85 14.91
C PRO A 321 23.74 -2.24 13.58
N ILE A 322 25.06 -2.48 13.56
CA ILE A 322 25.79 -2.96 12.39
C ILE A 322 25.25 -4.27 11.83
N TYR A 323 24.66 -5.11 12.70
CA TYR A 323 24.02 -6.36 12.28
C TYR A 323 22.92 -6.10 11.24
N LEU A 324 22.11 -5.05 11.44
CA LEU A 324 21.09 -4.64 10.47
C LEU A 324 21.72 -4.32 9.12
N ILE A 325 22.80 -3.51 9.11
CA ILE A 325 23.48 -3.13 7.88
C ILE A 325 24.06 -4.34 7.18
N ILE A 326 24.78 -5.24 7.88
CA ILE A 326 25.34 -6.46 7.29
C ILE A 326 24.25 -7.29 6.57
N HIS A 327 23.05 -7.34 7.15
CA HIS A 327 21.87 -8.00 6.59
C HIS A 327 21.00 -7.10 5.67
N GLN A 328 21.56 -6.04 5.10
CA GLN A 328 20.94 -5.17 4.08
C GLN A 328 19.73 -4.38 4.58
N LEU A 329 19.63 -4.18 5.89
CA LEU A 329 18.61 -3.37 6.52
C LEU A 329 19.16 -1.99 6.87
N VAL A 330 18.34 -0.97 6.65
CA VAL A 330 18.72 0.40 7.00
C VAL A 330 18.18 0.73 8.38
N SER A 331 19.06 1.10 9.31
CA SER A 331 18.69 1.50 10.67
C SER A 331 17.86 2.80 10.66
N GLN A 332 16.83 2.84 11.50
CA GLN A 332 16.03 4.04 11.73
C GLN A 332 16.85 5.16 12.37
N ASP A 333 17.77 4.84 13.28
CA ASP A 333 18.64 5.83 13.92
C ASP A 333 19.62 6.43 12.93
N PHE A 334 20.10 5.64 11.96
CA PHE A 334 20.94 6.16 10.89
C PHE A 334 20.19 7.16 10.02
N TYR A 335 18.93 6.85 9.66
CA TYR A 335 18.08 7.80 8.96
C TYR A 335 17.86 9.07 9.77
N ASN A 336 17.51 8.94 11.06
CA ASN A 336 17.21 10.07 11.94
C ASN A 336 18.42 11.01 12.08
N LEU A 337 19.63 10.45 12.29
CA LEU A 337 20.88 11.22 12.37
C LEU A 337 21.13 12.03 11.10
N VAL A 338 21.05 11.43 9.91
CA VAL A 338 21.31 12.16 8.67
C VAL A 338 20.18 13.17 8.39
N ARG A 339 18.93 12.81 8.71
CA ARG A 339 17.75 13.66 8.51
C ARG A 339 17.76 14.89 9.42
N SER A 340 18.37 14.82 10.60
CA SER A 340 18.50 15.95 11.53
C SER A 340 19.49 17.02 11.05
N PHE A 341 20.43 16.69 10.17
CA PHE A 341 21.36 17.67 9.58
C PHE A 341 20.90 18.19 8.21
N THR A 342 20.24 17.34 7.42
CA THR A 342 19.89 17.67 6.03
C THR A 342 18.55 18.38 5.89
N PHE A 343 17.61 18.10 6.78
CA PHE A 343 16.21 18.54 6.69
C PHE A 343 15.48 18.21 5.37
N ASN A 344 16.06 17.36 4.52
CA ASN A 344 15.64 17.11 3.15
C ASN A 344 15.76 15.63 2.80
N GLU A 345 14.63 14.99 2.49
CA GLU A 345 14.56 13.54 2.26
C GLU A 345 15.43 13.06 1.07
N LYS A 346 15.49 13.83 -0.01
CA LYS A 346 16.30 13.47 -1.19
C LYS A 346 17.79 13.48 -0.84
N LEU A 347 18.23 14.50 -0.10
CA LEU A 347 19.61 14.64 0.33
C LEU A 347 19.97 13.60 1.39
N THR A 348 19.08 13.35 2.37
CA THR A 348 19.23 12.28 3.37
C THR A 348 19.49 10.94 2.68
N ARG A 349 18.67 10.60 1.68
CA ARG A 349 18.81 9.35 0.93
C ARG A 349 20.12 9.27 0.17
N LEU A 350 20.57 10.37 -0.45
CA LEU A 350 21.84 10.42 -1.18
C LEU A 350 23.02 10.09 -0.26
N ILE A 351 23.12 10.77 0.89
CA ILE A 351 24.21 10.53 1.86
C ILE A 351 24.20 9.10 2.36
N ILE A 352 23.03 8.56 2.70
CA ILE A 352 22.88 7.17 3.14
C ILE A 352 23.29 6.18 2.03
N TRP A 353 22.99 6.47 0.76
CA TRP A 353 23.40 5.62 -0.36
C TRP A 353 24.89 5.61 -0.58
N GLU A 354 25.55 6.76 -0.54
CA GLU A 354 27.00 6.84 -0.67
C GLU A 354 27.69 6.07 0.45
N PHE A 355 27.23 6.28 1.69
CA PHE A 355 27.70 5.53 2.86
C PHE A 355 27.51 4.02 2.70
N LEU A 356 26.28 3.56 2.44
CA LEU A 356 25.95 2.13 2.35
C LEU A 356 26.65 1.45 1.17
N THR A 357 26.79 2.14 0.04
CA THR A 357 27.48 1.58 -1.14
C THR A 357 28.95 1.37 -0.84
N SER A 358 29.64 2.37 -0.30
CA SER A 358 31.04 2.24 0.14
C SER A 358 31.20 1.15 1.19
N PHE A 359 30.32 1.16 2.21
CA PHE A 359 30.38 0.23 3.33
C PHE A 359 30.22 -1.22 2.89
N HIS A 360 29.19 -1.48 2.08
CA HIS A 360 28.93 -2.82 1.58
C HIS A 360 30.00 -3.32 0.64
N VAL A 361 30.57 -2.47 -0.21
CA VAL A 361 31.71 -2.86 -1.07
C VAL A 361 32.87 -3.32 -0.19
N ARG A 362 33.23 -2.55 0.84
CA ARG A 362 34.37 -2.87 1.71
C ARG A 362 34.13 -4.10 2.58
N ILE A 363 33.00 -4.19 3.28
CA ILE A 363 32.64 -5.35 4.10
C ILE A 363 32.51 -6.62 3.24
N TYR A 364 31.83 -6.54 2.10
CA TYR A 364 31.65 -7.69 1.22
C TYR A 364 32.99 -8.23 0.76
N GLN A 365 33.87 -7.37 0.23
CA GLN A 365 35.17 -7.78 -0.31
C GLN A 365 36.06 -8.45 0.75
N GLN A 366 35.95 -8.05 2.02
CA GLN A 366 36.81 -8.58 3.09
C GLN A 366 36.24 -9.83 3.77
N ILE A 367 34.92 -9.91 3.95
CA ILE A 367 34.28 -10.99 4.72
C ILE A 367 33.87 -12.15 3.83
N TRP A 368 33.08 -11.89 2.78
CA TRP A 368 32.38 -12.95 2.05
C TRP A 368 33.32 -13.81 1.17
N PRO A 369 34.24 -13.25 0.37
CA PRO A 369 35.24 -14.02 -0.36
C PRO A 369 36.16 -14.83 0.55
N LYS A 370 36.55 -14.27 1.71
CA LYS A 370 37.38 -14.96 2.71
C LYS A 370 36.64 -16.17 3.27
N HIS A 371 35.39 -15.99 3.70
CA HIS A 371 34.52 -17.08 4.14
C HIS A 371 34.38 -18.17 3.06
N CYS A 372 34.00 -17.80 1.84
CA CYS A 372 33.82 -18.73 0.73
C CYS A 372 35.09 -19.54 0.42
N SER A 373 36.25 -18.88 0.46
CA SER A 373 37.54 -19.51 0.18
C SER A 373 37.92 -20.53 1.27
N LEU A 374 37.74 -20.16 2.54
CA LEU A 374 38.02 -21.04 3.67
C LEU A 374 37.04 -22.21 3.73
N LEU A 375 35.75 -21.99 3.43
CA LEU A 375 34.75 -23.05 3.33
C LEU A 375 35.09 -24.04 2.22
N LYS A 376 35.54 -23.55 1.06
CA LYS A 376 36.00 -24.41 -0.06
C LYS A 376 37.20 -25.27 0.35
N LEU A 377 38.15 -24.73 1.11
CA LEU A 377 39.29 -25.50 1.63
C LEU A 377 38.83 -26.55 2.64
N TRP A 378 37.90 -26.20 3.53
CA TRP A 378 37.30 -27.14 4.47
C TRP A 378 36.58 -28.29 3.74
N GLU A 379 35.81 -27.98 2.70
CA GLU A 379 35.13 -28.98 1.87
C GLU A 379 36.10 -29.95 1.21
N LEU A 380 37.18 -29.43 0.62
CA LEU A 380 38.22 -30.27 0.00
C LEU A 380 38.88 -31.20 1.00
N ARG A 381 39.18 -30.72 2.22
CA ARG A 381 39.74 -31.55 3.31
C ARG A 381 38.80 -32.66 3.77
N ASN A 382 37.48 -32.45 3.64
CA ASN A 382 36.45 -33.44 3.96
C ASN A 382 36.01 -34.28 2.74
N GLY A 383 36.76 -34.24 1.63
CA GLY A 383 36.47 -35.02 0.42
C GLY A 383 35.21 -34.57 -0.33
N ILE A 384 34.73 -33.35 -0.09
CA ILE A 384 33.56 -32.76 -0.73
C ILE A 384 34.04 -31.93 -1.93
N THR A 385 33.72 -32.38 -3.15
CA THR A 385 34.15 -31.70 -4.38
C THR A 385 32.96 -31.06 -5.12
N PRO A 386 33.20 -30.05 -5.98
CA PRO A 386 32.17 -29.50 -6.84
C PRO A 386 31.49 -30.56 -7.73
N LYS A 387 32.23 -31.60 -8.13
CA LYS A 387 31.68 -32.74 -8.87
C LYS A 387 30.64 -33.49 -8.02
N ARG A 388 30.95 -33.84 -6.76
CA ARG A 388 29.99 -34.48 -5.86
C ARG A 388 28.71 -33.66 -5.66
N LYS A 389 28.83 -32.33 -5.51
CA LYS A 389 27.66 -31.43 -5.42
C LYS A 389 26.80 -31.44 -6.68
N ARG A 390 27.42 -31.46 -7.87
CA ARG A 390 26.70 -31.56 -9.16
C ARG A 390 26.03 -32.93 -9.31
N ASP A 391 26.74 -33.99 -8.96
CA ASP A 391 26.24 -35.36 -9.06
C ASP A 391 25.07 -35.59 -8.08
N PHE A 392 25.13 -35.03 -6.87
CA PHE A 392 24.02 -35.04 -5.93
C PHE A 392 22.75 -34.40 -6.50
N ARG A 393 22.88 -33.23 -7.15
CA ARG A 393 21.74 -32.56 -7.81
C ARG A 393 21.16 -33.37 -8.97
N LYS A 394 21.99 -34.16 -9.67
CA LYS A 394 21.55 -35.07 -10.75
C LYS A 394 20.90 -36.34 -10.22
N LYS A 395 21.36 -36.85 -9.06
CA LYS A 395 20.88 -38.09 -8.43
C LYS A 395 19.61 -37.91 -7.62
N LYS A 396 19.30 -36.69 -7.15
CA LYS A 396 17.96 -36.42 -6.61
C LYS A 396 16.96 -36.75 -7.73
N PRO A 397 16.08 -37.77 -7.56
CA PRO A 397 14.99 -37.92 -8.50
C PRO A 397 14.27 -36.56 -8.52
N MET A 398 13.97 -36.06 -9.71
CA MET A 398 12.92 -35.06 -9.85
C MET A 398 11.76 -35.62 -9.04
N LYS A 399 11.48 -35.04 -7.87
CA LYS A 399 10.22 -35.32 -7.20
C LYS A 399 9.19 -35.00 -8.27
N SER A 400 8.55 -36.04 -8.79
CA SER A 400 7.29 -35.92 -9.51
C SER A 400 6.53 -34.85 -8.75
N ARG A 401 6.29 -33.71 -9.40
CA ARG A 401 5.20 -32.86 -8.95
C ARG A 401 4.02 -33.78 -9.03
N ASP A 402 3.54 -34.24 -7.87
CA ASP A 402 2.23 -34.84 -7.78
C ASP A 402 1.26 -33.77 -8.28
N HIS A 403 1.00 -33.85 -9.58
CA HIS A 403 -0.16 -33.29 -10.21
C HIS A 403 -1.31 -34.01 -9.53
N ILE A 404 -1.86 -33.36 -8.50
CA ILE A 404 -3.27 -33.54 -8.19
C ILE A 404 -3.99 -33.28 -9.52
N ALA A 405 -4.48 -34.36 -10.11
CA ALA A 405 -5.24 -34.36 -11.32
C ALA A 405 -6.48 -33.49 -11.10
N SER A 406 -6.39 -32.22 -11.49
CA SER A 406 -7.56 -31.42 -11.83
C SER A 406 -7.76 -31.57 -13.32
N GLN A 407 -8.93 -32.10 -13.65
CA GLN A 407 -9.38 -32.47 -14.98
C GLN A 407 -9.10 -31.36 -16.00
N SER A 408 -8.69 -31.80 -17.18
CA SER A 408 -8.46 -31.00 -18.37
C SER A 408 -9.66 -30.12 -18.72
N ILE A 409 -9.44 -28.81 -18.85
CA ILE A 409 -10.18 -28.00 -19.81
C ILE A 409 -9.15 -27.36 -20.74
N THR A 410 -9.15 -27.88 -21.96
CA THR A 410 -8.44 -27.41 -23.15
C THR A 410 -8.59 -25.90 -23.35
N ARG A 411 -7.47 -25.18 -23.26
CA ARG A 411 -7.32 -23.86 -23.89
C ARG A 411 -6.46 -24.03 -25.14
N SER A 412 -7.12 -23.98 -26.29
CA SER A 412 -6.48 -23.91 -27.61
C SER A 412 -5.56 -22.68 -27.70
N ARG A 413 -4.27 -22.94 -27.92
CA ARG A 413 -3.29 -21.92 -28.35
C ARG A 413 -3.62 -21.51 -29.78
N VAL A 414 -3.85 -20.21 -29.98
CA VAL A 414 -3.79 -19.58 -31.30
C VAL A 414 -2.32 -19.55 -31.72
N ALA A 415 -1.96 -20.36 -32.71
CA ALA A 415 -0.70 -20.26 -33.41
C ALA A 415 -0.91 -19.34 -34.63
N SER A 416 -0.08 -18.31 -34.70
CA SER A 416 0.01 -17.40 -35.84
C SER A 416 0.80 -18.08 -36.96
N THR A 417 0.15 -18.38 -38.08
CA THR A 417 0.84 -18.69 -39.34
C THR A 417 0.12 -18.02 -40.51
N SER A 418 0.90 -17.21 -41.22
CA SER A 418 0.60 -16.55 -42.49
C SER A 418 0.60 -17.54 -43.66
N HIS A 419 -0.46 -17.56 -44.48
CA HIS A 419 -0.42 -17.24 -45.92
C HIS A 419 -1.71 -17.65 -46.69
N ASN A 420 -2.12 -16.74 -47.57
CA ASN A 420 -2.75 -16.89 -48.89
C ASN A 420 -4.11 -17.60 -49.08
N ARG A 421 -5.14 -16.75 -49.25
CA ARG A 421 -6.05 -16.61 -50.41
C ARG A 421 -6.50 -17.88 -51.18
N SER A 422 -7.77 -18.26 -51.05
CA SER A 422 -8.73 -18.38 -52.18
C SER A 422 -10.17 -18.74 -51.74
N GLN A 423 -11.08 -17.92 -52.25
CA GLN A 423 -12.51 -18.04 -52.59
C GLN A 423 -13.43 -19.19 -52.10
N ASN A 424 -14.60 -18.74 -51.62
CA ASN A 424 -15.98 -19.10 -52.00
C ASN A 424 -16.92 -19.93 -51.07
N LEU A 425 -18.12 -19.33 -50.91
CA LEU A 425 -19.49 -19.87 -50.79
C LEU A 425 -20.07 -20.33 -49.42
N SER A 426 -20.87 -19.41 -48.85
CA SER A 426 -22.27 -19.53 -48.36
C SER A 426 -22.81 -20.82 -47.72
N GLN A 427 -23.29 -20.73 -46.47
CA GLN A 427 -24.72 -20.95 -46.05
C GLN A 427 -24.92 -20.86 -44.51
N PRO A 428 -26.16 -20.61 -44.00
CA PRO A 428 -26.42 -20.03 -42.68
C PRO A 428 -26.70 -21.06 -41.56
N ARG A 429 -26.38 -20.67 -40.30
CA ARG A 429 -26.65 -21.47 -39.09
C ARG A 429 -28.08 -21.31 -38.58
N VAL A 430 -28.74 -22.46 -38.42
CA VAL A 430 -30.03 -22.64 -37.74
C VAL A 430 -29.89 -22.37 -36.24
N ARG A 431 -30.89 -21.65 -35.70
CA ARG A 431 -31.09 -21.29 -34.29
C ARG A 431 -31.97 -22.38 -33.66
N MET A 432 -31.54 -23.00 -32.57
CA MET A 432 -32.45 -23.77 -31.71
C MET A 432 -32.41 -23.24 -30.28
N ASN A 433 -33.58 -22.77 -29.86
CA ASN A 433 -33.96 -22.37 -28.52
C ASN A 433 -34.13 -23.62 -27.65
N PHE A 434 -33.66 -23.57 -26.40
CA PHE A 434 -34.28 -24.34 -25.32
C PHE A 434 -34.32 -23.50 -24.04
N SER A 435 -35.54 -23.30 -23.54
CA SER A 435 -35.86 -22.77 -22.22
C SER A 435 -35.86 -23.91 -21.18
N PRO A 436 -35.70 -23.60 -19.88
CA PRO A 436 -35.24 -24.56 -18.87
C PRO A 436 -36.39 -25.27 -18.12
N SER A 437 -36.10 -26.45 -17.56
CA SER A 437 -36.95 -27.10 -16.55
C SER A 437 -36.47 -26.78 -15.14
N ASP A 438 -37.42 -26.48 -14.28
CA ASP A 438 -37.30 -26.18 -12.85
C ASP A 438 -36.55 -27.23 -12.02
N GLY A 439 -35.93 -26.77 -10.93
CA GLY A 439 -35.85 -27.57 -9.70
C GLY A 439 -34.50 -27.60 -8.98
N ILE A 440 -34.53 -27.03 -7.78
CA ILE A 440 -33.70 -27.35 -6.59
C ILE A 440 -32.41 -26.54 -6.42
N SER A 441 -32.53 -25.61 -5.47
CA SER A 441 -31.51 -24.77 -4.86
C SER A 441 -30.35 -25.60 -4.30
N ARG A 442 -29.18 -25.56 -4.97
CA ARG A 442 -27.89 -25.90 -4.35
C ARG A 442 -27.12 -24.60 -4.12
N ARG A 443 -27.00 -24.21 -2.84
CA ARG A 443 -26.01 -23.21 -2.42
C ARG A 443 -24.63 -23.72 -2.87
N SER A 444 -24.04 -23.09 -3.88
CA SER A 444 -22.65 -23.35 -4.24
C SER A 444 -21.75 -22.73 -3.17
N LEU A 445 -21.06 -23.57 -2.41
CA LEU A 445 -19.93 -23.13 -1.60
C LEU A 445 -18.82 -22.65 -2.54
N HIS A 446 -18.37 -21.41 -2.33
CA HIS A 446 -17.33 -20.77 -3.12
C HIS A 446 -15.95 -21.43 -2.84
N PRO A 447 -15.04 -21.61 -3.83
CA PRO A 447 -13.90 -22.53 -3.71
C PRO A 447 -12.71 -22.06 -2.85
N TRP A 448 -12.88 -21.02 -2.02
CA TRP A 448 -11.79 -20.43 -1.25
C TRP A 448 -12.10 -20.49 0.25
N ILE A 449 -12.03 -21.70 0.82
CA ILE A 449 -11.82 -21.88 2.26
C ILE A 449 -10.34 -22.16 2.43
N SER A 450 -9.55 -21.11 2.68
CA SER A 450 -8.16 -21.25 3.10
C SER A 450 -8.16 -21.34 4.62
N SER A 451 -8.05 -22.56 5.16
CA SER A 451 -7.67 -22.77 6.56
C SER A 451 -6.30 -22.15 6.78
N ALA A 452 -6.20 -21.16 7.67
CA ALA A 452 -4.94 -20.52 8.02
C ALA A 452 -3.93 -21.52 8.61
N PRO A 453 -2.62 -21.42 8.31
CA PRO A 453 -1.60 -22.20 9.00
C PRO A 453 -1.56 -21.81 10.48
N SER A 454 -1.70 -22.80 11.36
CA SER A 454 -1.63 -22.63 12.81
C SER A 454 -0.19 -22.36 13.25
N THR A 455 0.10 -21.12 13.64
CA THR A 455 0.99 -20.72 14.76
C THR A 455 1.05 -19.18 14.81
N ARG A 456 0.12 -18.52 15.53
CA ARG A 456 0.27 -17.11 15.94
C ARG A 456 -0.53 -16.81 17.22
N PRO A 457 -0.10 -15.86 18.08
CA PRO A 457 -0.72 -15.61 19.39
C PRO A 457 -2.16 -15.10 19.32
N SER A 458 -2.91 -15.42 20.38
CA SER A 458 -4.38 -15.41 20.50
C SER A 458 -5.03 -14.12 20.99
N HIS A 459 -4.50 -12.93 20.65
CA HIS A 459 -5.06 -11.66 21.16
C HIS A 459 -5.31 -10.63 20.05
N SER A 460 -6.18 -10.97 19.10
CA SER A 460 -7.06 -10.02 18.39
C SER A 460 -8.12 -10.83 17.63
N PRO A 461 -9.42 -10.47 17.69
CA PRO A 461 -10.42 -11.13 16.86
C PRO A 461 -10.14 -10.83 15.38
N GLN A 462 -9.81 -11.88 14.62
CA GLN A 462 -9.73 -11.80 13.16
C GLN A 462 -11.15 -11.61 12.62
N VAL A 463 -11.51 -10.40 12.23
CA VAL A 463 -12.66 -10.21 11.34
C VAL A 463 -12.16 -10.47 9.93
N PRO A 464 -12.59 -11.55 9.25
CA PRO A 464 -12.28 -11.73 7.84
C PRO A 464 -12.82 -10.52 7.07
N MET A 465 -11.96 -9.81 6.35
CA MET A 465 -12.32 -8.64 5.57
C MET A 465 -12.60 -9.06 4.13
N TRP A 466 -13.84 -8.83 3.68
CA TRP A 466 -14.33 -9.26 2.38
C TRP A 466 -14.37 -8.09 1.40
N LEU A 467 -14.04 -8.31 0.14
CA LEU A 467 -14.41 -7.38 -0.93
C LEU A 467 -15.75 -7.85 -1.49
N ILE A 468 -16.82 -7.08 -1.29
CA ILE A 468 -18.15 -7.42 -1.77
C ILE A 468 -18.44 -6.59 -3.01
N LEU A 469 -18.89 -7.24 -4.09
CA LEU A 469 -19.26 -6.57 -5.33
C LEU A 469 -20.77 -6.39 -5.33
N CYS A 470 -21.24 -5.15 -5.14
CA CYS A 470 -22.65 -4.83 -5.27
C CYS A 470 -22.93 -4.43 -6.71
N THR A 471 -23.76 -5.20 -7.43
CA THR A 471 -24.18 -4.89 -8.80
C THR A 471 -25.50 -4.12 -8.77
N CYS A 472 -25.63 -3.01 -9.50
CA CYS A 472 -26.96 -2.47 -9.80
C CYS A 472 -27.54 -3.29 -10.96
N ASN A 473 -28.38 -4.30 -10.68
CA ASN A 473 -29.04 -5.05 -11.73
C ASN A 473 -30.47 -4.55 -11.90
N PHE A 474 -30.74 -3.96 -13.06
CA PHE A 474 -32.09 -3.67 -13.54
C PHE A 474 -32.81 -4.94 -14.07
N LEU A 475 -32.17 -6.13 -14.05
CA LEU A 475 -32.68 -7.32 -14.77
C LEU A 475 -32.48 -8.69 -14.10
N HIS A 476 -31.99 -8.79 -12.85
CA HIS A 476 -31.88 -10.10 -12.19
C HIS A 476 -32.40 -10.09 -10.76
N SER A 477 -33.55 -10.76 -10.60
CA SER A 477 -34.20 -11.19 -9.37
C SER A 477 -33.39 -12.27 -8.65
N GLY A 478 -32.28 -11.88 -8.01
CA GLY A 478 -31.47 -12.74 -7.14
C GLY A 478 -31.24 -12.07 -5.78
N GLY A 479 -31.26 -12.86 -4.70
CA GLY A 479 -31.34 -12.41 -3.31
C GLY A 479 -30.38 -11.28 -2.91
N TRP A 480 -30.98 -10.21 -2.38
CA TRP A 480 -30.34 -9.02 -1.87
C TRP A 480 -29.44 -9.34 -0.67
N LEU A 481 -28.14 -9.07 -0.78
CA LEU A 481 -27.32 -8.81 0.40
C LEU A 481 -27.43 -7.31 0.68
N SER A 482 -28.27 -6.95 1.65
CA SER A 482 -28.26 -5.62 2.25
C SER A 482 -26.85 -5.32 2.75
N SER A 483 -26.28 -4.18 2.36
CA SER A 483 -25.08 -3.66 3.01
C SER A 483 -25.31 -3.62 4.53
N VAL A 484 -24.34 -4.09 5.31
CA VAL A 484 -24.37 -3.98 6.77
C VAL A 484 -24.02 -2.53 7.10
N ARG A 485 -25.05 -1.71 7.30
CA ARG A 485 -24.91 -0.26 7.55
C ARG A 485 -24.47 -0.02 8.99
N HIS A 486 -23.82 1.11 9.22
CA HIS A 486 -23.77 1.62 10.58
C HIS A 486 -25.20 2.03 10.98
N PRO A 487 -25.73 1.65 12.16
CA PRO A 487 -27.10 1.96 12.57
C PRO A 487 -27.44 3.45 12.61
N SER A 488 -26.44 4.33 12.52
CA SER A 488 -26.54 5.77 12.66
C SER A 488 -26.21 6.55 11.38
N SER A 489 -26.13 5.92 10.19
CA SER A 489 -25.86 6.65 8.94
C SER A 489 -27.15 7.02 8.19
N PHE A 490 -27.16 8.22 7.60
CA PHE A 490 -28.26 8.72 6.76
C PHE A 490 -28.03 8.44 5.28
N GLU A 491 -29.10 8.05 4.57
CA GLU A 491 -29.09 7.67 3.15
C GLU A 491 -29.53 8.83 2.24
N LEU A 492 -28.77 9.07 1.17
CA LEU A 492 -29.15 9.98 0.09
C LEU A 492 -29.87 9.17 -1.02
N ASP A 493 -31.21 9.19 -1.02
CA ASP A 493 -32.05 8.46 -1.99
C ASP A 493 -32.47 9.33 -3.18
N ILE A 494 -32.02 8.95 -4.39
CA ILE A 494 -32.10 9.76 -5.63
C ILE A 494 -33.53 9.86 -6.19
N ASP A 495 -34.40 8.90 -5.85
CA ASP A 495 -35.73 8.78 -6.47
C ASP A 495 -36.80 9.64 -5.78
N ASN A 496 -36.56 10.10 -4.54
CA ASN A 496 -37.46 11.01 -3.83
C ASN A 496 -37.32 12.50 -4.21
N PHE A 497 -36.44 12.83 -5.16
CA PHE A 497 -36.12 14.22 -5.52
C PHE A 497 -36.85 14.71 -6.80
N SER A 498 -38.14 14.40 -6.97
CA SER A 498 -38.93 14.92 -8.10
C SER A 498 -39.53 16.31 -7.82
N SER A 499 -39.69 17.08 -8.89
CA SER A 499 -39.86 18.54 -9.05
C SER A 499 -41.10 19.21 -8.41
N SER A 500 -41.71 18.63 -7.36
CA SER A 500 -42.86 19.24 -6.67
C SER A 500 -42.89 19.04 -5.14
N CYS A 501 -41.82 18.54 -4.53
CA CYS A 501 -41.82 18.32 -3.09
C CYS A 501 -41.47 19.60 -2.31
N ASN A 502 -42.49 20.39 -1.99
CA ASN A 502 -42.54 21.08 -0.70
C ASN A 502 -42.21 20.04 0.39
N PHE A 503 -41.14 20.25 1.15
CA PHE A 503 -40.72 19.35 2.21
C PHE A 503 -41.87 19.10 3.20
N LYS A 504 -42.54 17.95 3.08
CA LYS A 504 -43.36 17.35 4.14
C LYS A 504 -42.80 15.98 4.45
N PHE A 505 -41.85 15.96 5.37
CA PHE A 505 -41.47 14.73 6.05
C PHE A 505 -42.62 14.30 6.97
N ASN A 506 -43.41 13.32 6.56
CA ASN A 506 -44.32 12.63 7.49
C ASN A 506 -43.49 11.62 8.30
N PHE A 507 -42.99 12.09 9.45
CA PHE A 507 -42.40 11.26 10.49
C PHE A 507 -43.53 10.65 11.34
N PHE A 508 -43.49 9.33 11.58
CA PHE A 508 -44.13 8.81 12.79
C PHE A 508 -43.31 9.28 14.00
N SER A 509 -43.92 10.24 14.70
CA SER A 509 -43.71 10.66 16.09
C SER A 509 -42.31 11.13 16.51
N SER A 510 -41.98 12.39 16.24
CA SER A 510 -41.77 13.45 17.26
C SER A 510 -41.21 14.70 16.56
N SER A 511 -41.93 15.80 16.71
CA SER A 511 -41.84 17.10 16.03
C SER A 511 -40.44 17.74 15.97
N PHE A 512 -40.05 18.17 14.75
CA PHE A 512 -39.09 19.25 14.51
C PHE A 512 -39.77 20.59 14.83
N SER A 513 -39.19 21.41 15.71
CA SER A 513 -39.45 22.84 15.77
C SER A 513 -38.32 23.58 15.07
N LEU A 514 -38.66 24.46 14.13
CA LEU A 514 -37.84 25.63 13.85
C LEU A 514 -37.90 26.50 15.11
N ASP A 515 -36.76 26.91 15.64
CA ASP A 515 -36.75 27.91 16.70
C ASP A 515 -37.21 29.25 16.11
N SER A 516 -38.48 29.53 16.39
CA SER A 516 -39.25 30.79 16.33
C SER A 516 -39.84 31.25 14.98
N PRO A 517 -41.09 31.76 15.00
CA PRO A 517 -41.81 32.30 13.84
C PRO A 517 -41.71 33.84 13.73
N PHE A 518 -41.86 34.31 12.48
CA PHE A 518 -41.92 35.68 11.93
C PHE A 518 -40.60 36.39 11.64
#